data_AF-A0A914SG12-F1
#
_entry.id   AF-A0A914SG12-F1
#
_cell.length_a   1.000
_cell.length_b   1.000
_cell.length_c   1.000
_cell.angle_alpha   90.00
_cell.angle_beta   90.00
_cell.angle_gamma   90.00
#
_symmetry.space_group_name_H-M   'P 1'
#
loop_
_entity.id
_entity.type
_entity.pdbx_description
1 polymer ?
#
loop_
_entity_poly.entity_id
_entity_poly.type
_entity_poly.pdbx_seq_one_letter_code
_entity_poly.pdbx_strand_id
1 'polypeptide(L)'
;MANYKLKKPSKRQSCKKKYKIVKKVAEHNKKLKRDTKRKGHHKGAEKLISIPNKCPFKEELQVEAEQRREQLKEEKASKKAELKAFKADPTRKRKLESDVQIEIGKKALVDLPAIHHDQYILEPQEVIGDKNDKSTRAFAGEVRKTVEAADIIIEVLDARDPLGSRNRAIEKSIISQGKRLILLLNK
;
A
#
# COMPACT_ATOMS: atom_id res chain seq x y z
N MET A 1 -29.18 42.17 35.52
CA MET A 1 -29.85 41.03 34.88
C MET A 1 -28.95 39.80 35.01
N ALA A 2 -29.44 38.71 35.60
CA ALA A 2 -28.64 37.50 35.82
C ALA A 2 -28.45 36.74 34.50
N ASN A 3 -27.20 36.59 34.06
CA ASN A 3 -26.85 35.81 32.88
C ASN A 3 -27.07 34.31 33.17
N TYR A 4 -28.19 33.75 32.70
CA TYR A 4 -28.43 32.30 32.68
C TYR A 4 -27.46 31.64 31.70
N LYS A 5 -26.26 31.29 32.17
CA LYS A 5 -25.30 30.48 31.40
C LYS A 5 -25.83 29.05 31.28
N LEU A 6 -26.38 28.70 30.12
CA LEU A 6 -26.73 27.33 29.77
C LEU A 6 -25.50 26.42 29.97
N LYS A 7 -25.59 25.44 30.88
CA LYS A 7 -24.52 24.47 31.15
C LYS A 7 -24.32 23.57 29.93
N LYS A 8 -23.50 24.00 28.98
CA LYS A 8 -23.12 23.20 27.81
C LYS A 8 -22.21 22.04 28.27
N PRO A 9 -22.52 20.79 27.90
CA PRO A 9 -21.65 19.67 28.25
C PRO A 9 -20.30 19.79 27.53
N SER A 10 -19.23 19.44 28.24
CA SER A 10 -17.89 19.43 27.66
C SER A 10 -17.74 18.29 26.65
N LYS A 11 -17.12 18.59 25.51
CA LYS A 11 -16.71 17.58 24.51
C LYS A 11 -15.51 16.74 24.99
N ARG A 12 -14.84 17.14 26.09
CA ARG A 12 -13.71 16.39 26.66
C ARG A 12 -14.20 15.06 27.22
N GLN A 13 -13.55 13.98 26.80
CA GLN A 13 -13.80 12.65 27.34
C GLN A 13 -12.75 12.33 28.41
N SER A 14 -13.17 11.71 29.51
CA SER A 14 -12.21 11.17 30.47
C SER A 14 -11.49 9.95 29.87
N CYS A 15 -10.24 9.73 30.28
CA CYS A 15 -9.47 8.57 29.83
C CYS A 15 -10.20 7.26 30.08
N LYS A 16 -10.90 7.14 31.23
CA LYS A 16 -11.77 5.99 31.56
C LYS A 16 -12.83 5.73 30.48
N LYS A 17 -13.50 6.77 29.97
CA LYS A 17 -14.48 6.65 28.89
C LYS A 17 -13.81 6.23 27.58
N LYS A 18 -12.68 6.86 27.23
CA LYS A 18 -11.89 6.52 26.02
C LYS A 18 -11.48 5.05 26.00
N TYR A 19 -10.86 4.55 27.06
CA TYR A 19 -10.42 3.15 27.15
C TYR A 19 -11.59 2.16 27.17
N LYS A 20 -12.71 2.53 27.81
CA LYS A 20 -13.94 1.70 27.78
C LYS A 20 -14.53 1.60 26.37
N ILE A 21 -14.51 2.68 25.59
CA ILE A 21 -14.96 2.68 24.18
C ILE A 21 -14.05 1.77 23.36
N VAL A 22 -12.73 1.94 23.45
CA VAL A 22 -11.75 1.10 22.73
C VAL A 22 -11.96 -0.38 23.04
N LYS A 23 -12.10 -0.74 24.32
CA LYS A 23 -12.35 -2.12 24.74
C LYS A 23 -13.67 -2.67 24.18
N LYS A 24 -14.76 -1.89 24.23
CA LYS A 24 -16.05 -2.29 23.67
C LYS A 24 -16.02 -2.49 22.16
N VAL A 25 -15.33 -1.61 21.42
CA VAL A 25 -15.17 -1.71 19.97
C VAL A 25 -14.37 -2.97 19.62
N ALA A 26 -13.27 -3.24 20.35
CA ALA A 26 -12.47 -4.43 20.16
C ALA A 26 -13.28 -5.72 20.42
N GLU A 27 -14.04 -5.76 21.52
CA GLU A 27 -14.92 -6.89 21.85
C GLU A 27 -16.02 -7.10 20.79
N HIS A 28 -16.62 -6.01 20.30
CA HIS A 28 -17.62 -6.05 19.24
C HIS A 28 -17.04 -6.60 17.94
N ASN A 29 -15.88 -6.10 17.48
CA ASN A 29 -15.24 -6.56 16.26
C ASN A 29 -14.79 -8.02 16.38
N LYS A 30 -14.32 -8.44 17.56
CA LYS A 30 -14.00 -9.85 17.86
C LYS A 30 -15.24 -10.74 17.78
N LYS A 31 -16.40 -10.25 18.27
CA LYS A 31 -17.68 -10.96 18.16
C LYS A 31 -18.13 -11.06 16.72
N LEU A 32 -18.13 -9.96 15.96
CA LEU A 32 -18.46 -9.95 14.53
C LEU A 32 -17.62 -10.96 13.74
N LYS A 33 -16.30 -11.00 13.97
CA LYS A 33 -15.40 -11.95 13.30
C LYS A 33 -15.73 -13.42 13.63
N ARG A 34 -16.17 -13.70 14.86
CA ARG A 34 -16.62 -15.06 15.24
C ARG A 34 -17.95 -15.39 14.60
N ASP A 35 -18.88 -14.45 14.60
CA ASP A 35 -20.22 -14.64 14.04
C ASP A 35 -20.16 -14.80 12.51
N THR A 36 -19.32 -14.04 11.81
CA THR A 36 -19.09 -14.21 10.36
C THR A 36 -18.46 -15.57 10.04
N LYS A 37 -17.52 -16.03 10.87
CA LYS A 37 -16.92 -17.37 10.73
C LYS A 37 -17.94 -18.49 11.00
N ARG A 38 -18.79 -18.34 12.02
CA ARG A 38 -19.82 -19.34 12.41
C ARG A 38 -20.96 -19.43 11.41
N LYS A 39 -21.44 -18.30 10.89
CA LYS A 39 -22.56 -18.25 9.93
C LYS A 39 -22.19 -18.77 8.54
N GLY A 40 -20.90 -18.96 8.26
CA GLY A 40 -20.42 -19.26 6.92
C GLY A 40 -20.59 -18.06 6.00
N HIS A 41 -19.61 -17.78 5.16
CA HIS A 41 -19.75 -16.75 4.14
C HIS A 41 -20.54 -17.32 2.96
N HIS A 42 -21.87 -17.23 3.00
CA HIS A 42 -22.65 -17.25 1.76
C HIS A 42 -22.41 -15.91 1.06
N LYS A 43 -21.28 -15.81 0.33
CA LYS A 43 -21.12 -14.73 -0.65
C LYS A 43 -22.16 -15.00 -1.72
N GLY A 44 -23.34 -14.39 -1.56
CA GLY A 44 -24.29 -14.28 -2.66
C GLY A 44 -23.55 -13.69 -3.86
N ALA A 45 -23.87 -14.15 -5.07
CA ALA A 45 -23.29 -13.59 -6.28
C ALA A 45 -23.38 -12.06 -6.21
N GLU A 46 -22.24 -11.38 -6.39
CA GLU A 46 -22.16 -9.93 -6.34
C GLU A 46 -23.14 -9.38 -7.37
N LYS A 47 -24.13 -8.62 -6.92
CA LYS A 47 -25.12 -8.04 -7.82
C LYS A 47 -24.38 -7.03 -8.69
N LEU A 48 -24.34 -7.29 -9.99
CA LEU A 48 -23.76 -6.36 -10.96
C LEU A 48 -24.53 -5.03 -10.89
N ILE A 49 -23.80 -3.93 -10.73
CA ILE A 49 -24.37 -2.59 -10.81
C ILE A 49 -24.82 -2.39 -12.27
N SER A 50 -26.14 -2.45 -12.50
CA SER A 50 -26.72 -2.38 -13.84
C SER A 50 -26.93 -0.94 -14.27
N ILE A 51 -26.54 -0.62 -15.52
CA ILE A 51 -26.75 0.70 -16.11
C ILE A 51 -28.26 0.95 -16.23
N PRO A 52 -28.80 2.02 -15.61
CA PRO A 52 -30.22 2.36 -15.71
C PRO A 52 -30.66 2.60 -17.16
N ASN A 53 -31.89 2.20 -17.51
CA ASN A 53 -32.45 2.36 -18.86
C ASN A 53 -32.53 3.82 -19.35
N LYS A 54 -32.53 4.80 -18.43
CA LYS A 54 -32.60 6.22 -18.76
C LYS A 54 -31.24 6.80 -19.22
N CYS A 55 -30.17 6.01 -19.20
CA CYS A 55 -28.86 6.47 -19.63
C CYS A 55 -28.81 6.54 -21.16
N PRO A 56 -28.50 7.69 -21.78
CA PRO A 56 -28.56 7.89 -23.23
C PRO A 56 -27.58 6.99 -24.00
N PHE A 57 -26.46 6.61 -23.39
CA PHE A 57 -25.41 5.78 -24.02
C PHE A 57 -25.46 4.32 -23.55
N LYS A 58 -26.58 3.85 -23.01
CA LYS A 58 -26.68 2.49 -22.45
C LYS A 58 -26.36 1.42 -23.49
N GLU A 59 -26.90 1.55 -24.71
CA GLU A 59 -26.73 0.58 -25.78
C GLU A 59 -25.28 0.55 -26.26
N GLU A 60 -24.69 1.73 -26.50
CA GLU A 60 -23.28 1.87 -26.89
C GLU A 60 -22.33 1.25 -25.84
N LEU A 61 -22.57 1.51 -24.55
CA LEU A 61 -21.77 0.95 -23.47
C LEU A 61 -21.92 -0.57 -23.35
N GLN A 62 -23.09 -1.12 -23.66
CA GLN A 62 -23.31 -2.57 -23.68
C GLN A 62 -22.54 -3.24 -24.82
N VAL A 63 -22.57 -2.65 -26.02
CA VAL A 63 -21.82 -3.13 -27.18
C VAL A 63 -20.30 -3.05 -26.94
N GLU A 64 -19.80 -1.93 -26.42
CA GLU A 64 -18.36 -1.79 -26.09
C GLU A 64 -17.92 -2.82 -25.04
N ALA A 65 -18.76 -3.09 -24.03
CA ALA A 65 -18.48 -4.08 -23.00
C ALA A 65 -18.40 -5.51 -23.57
N GLU A 66 -19.27 -5.86 -24.53
CA GLU A 66 -19.25 -7.15 -25.23
C GLU A 66 -17.98 -7.32 -26.06
N GLN A 67 -17.62 -6.32 -26.87
CA GLN A 67 -16.40 -6.32 -27.67
C GLN A 67 -15.15 -6.48 -26.79
N ARG A 68 -15.07 -5.72 -25.68
CA ARG A 68 -13.96 -5.83 -24.73
C ARG A 68 -13.90 -7.22 -24.08
N ARG A 69 -15.05 -7.86 -23.82
CA ARG A 69 -15.09 -9.23 -23.27
C ARG A 69 -14.59 -10.26 -24.28
N GLU A 70 -14.91 -10.10 -25.55
CA GLU A 70 -14.43 -10.95 -26.65
C GLU A 70 -12.91 -10.82 -26.82
N GLN A 71 -12.39 -9.59 -26.94
CA GLN A 71 -10.95 -9.32 -27.02
C GLN A 71 -10.17 -9.94 -25.85
N LEU A 72 -10.65 -9.75 -24.61
CA LEU A 72 -10.01 -10.34 -23.43
C LEU A 72 -10.04 -11.87 -23.43
N LYS A 73 -11.08 -12.49 -24.01
CA LYS A 73 -11.19 -13.94 -24.12
C LYS A 73 -10.22 -14.48 -25.16
N GLU A 74 -10.10 -13.81 -26.30
CA GLU A 74 -9.14 -14.11 -27.36
C GLU A 74 -7.70 -13.96 -26.87
N GLU A 75 -7.36 -12.84 -26.23
CA GLU A 75 -6.03 -12.64 -25.64
C GLU A 75 -5.69 -13.70 -24.60
N LYS A 76 -6.65 -14.09 -23.76
CA LYS A 76 -6.44 -15.16 -22.78
C LYS A 76 -6.24 -16.51 -23.46
N ALA A 77 -6.95 -16.76 -24.56
CA ALA A 77 -6.79 -17.99 -25.34
C ALA A 77 -5.43 -18.02 -26.05
N SER A 78 -5.01 -16.91 -26.67
CA SER A 78 -3.70 -16.78 -27.32
C SER A 78 -2.56 -16.93 -26.30
N LYS A 79 -2.60 -16.19 -25.18
CA LYS A 79 -1.61 -16.32 -24.09
C LYS A 79 -1.54 -17.76 -23.56
N LYS A 80 -2.68 -18.43 -23.41
CA LYS A 80 -2.71 -19.85 -23.00
C LYS A 80 -2.13 -20.78 -24.07
N ALA A 81 -2.38 -20.52 -25.35
CA ALA A 81 -1.83 -21.30 -26.45
C ALA A 81 -0.31 -21.11 -26.57
N GLU A 82 0.17 -19.86 -26.46
CA GLU A 82 1.59 -19.52 -26.41
C GLU A 82 2.29 -20.18 -25.21
N LEU A 83 1.71 -20.11 -24.01
CA LEU A 83 2.22 -20.81 -22.82
C LEU A 83 2.25 -22.33 -23.01
N LYS A 84 1.27 -22.92 -23.70
CA LYS A 84 1.27 -24.36 -24.02
C LYS A 84 2.34 -24.72 -25.05
N ALA A 85 2.48 -23.92 -26.11
CA ALA A 85 3.51 -24.11 -27.14
C ALA A 85 4.92 -23.97 -26.54
N PHE A 86 5.12 -22.95 -25.70
CA PHE A 86 6.38 -22.73 -24.97
C PHE A 86 6.72 -23.89 -24.03
N LYS A 87 5.72 -24.52 -23.39
CA LYS A 87 5.89 -25.71 -22.55
C LYS A 87 6.01 -27.03 -23.32
N ALA A 88 5.63 -27.08 -24.59
CA ALA A 88 5.69 -28.30 -25.40
C ALA A 88 7.10 -28.62 -25.89
N ASP A 89 7.98 -27.61 -25.97
CA ASP A 89 9.36 -27.76 -26.44
C ASP A 89 10.27 -28.43 -25.38
N PRO A 90 10.71 -29.69 -25.58
CA PRO A 90 11.41 -30.48 -24.56
C PRO A 90 12.81 -29.95 -24.23
N THR A 91 13.42 -29.18 -25.14
CA THR A 91 14.75 -28.58 -24.95
C THR A 91 14.74 -27.43 -23.93
N ARG A 92 13.60 -26.74 -23.77
CA ARG A 92 13.44 -25.56 -22.90
C ARG A 92 12.87 -25.87 -21.52
N LYS A 93 12.16 -27.00 -21.37
CA LYS A 93 11.75 -27.53 -20.06
C LYS A 93 12.93 -27.67 -19.08
N ARG A 94 14.08 -28.17 -19.56
CA ARG A 94 15.31 -28.30 -18.76
C ARG A 94 15.90 -26.95 -18.33
N LYS A 95 15.79 -25.90 -19.16
CA LYS A 95 16.22 -24.53 -18.81
C LYS A 95 15.31 -23.88 -17.77
N LEU A 96 13.99 -24.07 -17.87
CA LEU A 96 13.04 -23.59 -16.86
C LEU A 96 13.21 -24.32 -15.51
N GLU A 97 13.48 -25.62 -15.53
CA GLU A 97 13.78 -26.37 -14.30
C GLU A 97 15.09 -25.91 -13.63
N SER A 98 16.13 -25.61 -14.42
CA SER A 98 17.37 -25.03 -13.89
C SER A 98 17.18 -23.61 -13.34
N ASP A 99 16.36 -22.77 -14.00
CA ASP A 99 16.08 -21.40 -13.54
C ASP A 99 15.24 -21.39 -12.26
N VAL A 100 14.27 -22.31 -12.14
CA VAL A 100 13.46 -22.50 -10.91
C VAL A 100 14.33 -23.02 -9.76
N GLN A 101 15.29 -23.92 -10.01
CA GLN A 101 16.26 -24.37 -8.98
C GLN A 101 17.18 -23.24 -8.51
N ILE A 102 17.62 -22.35 -9.42
CA ILE A 102 18.41 -21.15 -9.09
C ILE A 102 17.58 -20.16 -8.26
N GLU A 103 16.29 -19.96 -8.57
CA GLU A 103 15.40 -19.09 -7.79
C GLU A 103 15.06 -19.65 -6.41
N ILE A 104 14.86 -20.97 -6.27
CA ILE A 104 14.64 -21.63 -4.97
C ILE A 104 15.92 -21.53 -4.11
N GLY A 105 17.10 -21.73 -4.69
CA GLY A 105 18.39 -21.54 -3.99
C GLY A 105 18.62 -20.11 -3.52
N LYS A 106 18.21 -19.10 -4.31
CA LYS A 106 18.24 -17.69 -3.91
C LYS A 106 17.24 -17.38 -2.81
N LYS A 107 16.04 -17.97 -2.81
CA LYS A 107 15.07 -17.81 -1.72
C LYS A 107 15.54 -18.49 -0.42
N ALA A 108 16.13 -19.68 -0.50
CA ALA A 108 16.68 -20.39 0.65
C ALA A 108 17.88 -19.65 1.30
N LEU A 109 18.64 -18.85 0.53
CA LEU A 109 19.71 -18.00 1.07
C LEU A 109 19.18 -16.79 1.87
N VAL A 110 17.95 -16.36 1.60
CA VAL A 110 17.29 -15.23 2.28
C VAL A 110 16.59 -15.69 3.58
N ASP A 111 16.36 -17.00 3.74
CA ASP A 111 15.66 -17.60 4.89
C ASP A 111 16.59 -18.00 6.06
N LEU A 112 17.86 -17.58 6.10
CA LEU A 112 18.64 -17.65 7.35
C LEU A 112 18.01 -16.71 8.40
N PRO A 113 17.72 -17.18 9.63
CA PRO A 113 17.06 -16.36 10.63
C PRO A 113 18.04 -15.30 11.10
N ALA A 114 17.84 -14.07 10.61
CA ALA A 114 18.45 -12.89 11.19
C ALA A 114 18.06 -12.83 12.67
N ILE A 115 19.07 -12.94 13.52
CA ILE A 115 18.99 -12.82 14.98
C ILE A 115 18.15 -11.60 15.35
N HIS A 116 17.16 -11.83 16.20
CA HIS A 116 16.21 -10.85 16.75
C HIS A 116 16.87 -9.50 17.05
N HIS A 117 16.52 -8.48 16.26
CA HIS A 117 16.49 -7.12 16.74
C HIS A 117 15.10 -6.55 16.45
N ASP A 118 14.32 -6.40 17.50
CA ASP A 118 13.01 -5.76 17.48
C ASP A 118 13.09 -4.42 16.73
N GLN A 119 12.41 -4.32 15.58
CA GLN A 119 11.79 -3.09 15.10
C GLN A 119 10.88 -3.39 13.91
N TYR A 120 9.60 -3.13 14.11
CA TYR A 120 8.51 -3.13 13.14
C TYR A 120 8.96 -2.80 11.69
N ILE A 121 8.97 -3.81 10.83
CA ILE A 121 9.05 -3.66 9.39
C ILE A 121 7.65 -3.22 8.91
N LEU A 122 7.45 -1.90 8.77
CA LEU A 122 6.39 -1.39 7.90
C LEU A 122 6.83 -1.63 6.46
N GLU A 123 6.06 -2.40 5.70
CA GLU A 123 6.19 -2.47 4.25
C GLU A 123 6.19 -1.04 3.67
N PRO A 124 6.97 -0.75 2.61
CA PRO A 124 6.91 0.54 1.96
C PRO A 124 5.50 0.68 1.37
N GLN A 125 4.62 1.42 2.05
CA GLN A 125 3.44 1.93 1.40
C GLN A 125 3.93 2.90 0.32
N GLU A 126 3.69 2.52 -0.94
CA GLU A 126 3.88 3.44 -2.05
C GLU A 126 3.06 4.69 -1.74
N VAL A 127 3.76 5.81 -1.60
CA VAL A 127 3.13 7.10 -1.40
C VAL A 127 2.36 7.40 -2.68
N ILE A 128 1.04 7.27 -2.62
CA ILE A 128 0.13 7.74 -3.66
C ILE A 128 0.17 9.27 -3.58
N GLY A 129 1.23 9.86 -4.13
CA GLY A 129 1.34 11.28 -4.38
C GLY A 129 0.91 11.55 -5.80
N ASP A 130 0.00 12.51 -5.99
CA ASP A 130 -0.48 12.95 -7.29
C ASP A 130 0.69 13.27 -8.21
N LYS A 131 0.87 12.48 -9.28
CA LYS A 131 2.04 12.52 -10.17
C LYS A 131 2.14 13.80 -11.03
N ASN A 132 1.29 14.80 -10.81
CA ASN A 132 1.09 15.93 -11.72
C ASN A 132 1.40 17.32 -11.14
N ASP A 133 1.92 17.41 -9.92
CA ASP A 133 2.37 18.71 -9.40
C ASP A 133 3.76 19.07 -9.94
N LYS A 134 3.81 20.01 -10.90
CA LYS A 134 5.08 20.51 -11.49
C LYS A 134 6.05 21.02 -10.40
N SER A 135 5.52 21.56 -9.31
CA SER A 135 6.28 22.04 -8.15
C SER A 135 6.96 20.91 -7.38
N THR A 136 6.26 19.81 -7.08
CA THR A 136 6.84 18.69 -6.31
C THR A 136 7.98 18.04 -7.07
N ARG A 137 7.86 17.92 -8.40
CA ARG A 137 8.94 17.42 -9.26
C ARG A 137 10.16 18.35 -9.29
N ALA A 138 9.95 19.67 -9.28
CA ALA A 138 11.04 20.64 -9.22
C ALA A 138 11.81 20.54 -7.89
N PHE A 139 11.10 20.49 -6.75
CA PHE A 139 11.71 20.30 -5.43
C PHE A 139 12.44 18.96 -5.32
N ALA A 140 11.87 17.87 -5.84
CA ALA A 140 12.53 16.58 -5.86
C ALA A 140 13.83 16.59 -6.70
N GLY A 141 13.86 17.38 -7.78
CA GLY A 141 15.06 17.59 -8.58
C GLY A 141 16.15 18.35 -7.82
N GLU A 142 15.77 19.38 -7.08
CA GLU A 142 16.69 20.15 -6.23
C GLU A 142 17.28 19.31 -5.11
N VAL A 143 16.47 18.49 -4.43
CA VAL A 143 16.94 17.54 -3.40
C VAL A 143 17.98 16.57 -3.96
N ARG A 144 17.81 16.07 -5.19
CA ARG A 144 18.82 15.19 -5.81
C ARG A 144 20.12 15.92 -6.08
N LYS A 145 20.05 17.15 -6.58
CA LYS A 145 21.22 18.00 -6.84
C LYS A 145 21.98 18.32 -5.54
N THR A 146 21.27 18.66 -4.48
CA THR A 146 21.90 18.95 -3.17
C THR A 146 22.51 17.71 -2.56
N VAL A 147 21.82 16.56 -2.65
CA VAL A 147 22.38 15.28 -2.24
C VAL A 147 23.66 15.01 -3.00
N GLU A 148 23.70 15.18 -4.33
CA GLU A 148 24.87 14.93 -5.17
C GLU A 148 26.07 15.84 -4.83
N ALA A 149 25.83 17.14 -4.64
CA ALA A 149 26.86 18.13 -4.40
C ALA A 149 27.46 18.11 -2.99
N ALA A 150 26.73 17.61 -1.98
CA ALA A 150 27.16 17.66 -0.59
C ALA A 150 27.88 16.39 -0.11
N ASP A 151 28.88 16.57 0.77
CA ASP A 151 29.55 15.47 1.50
C ASP A 151 28.80 15.05 2.77
N ILE A 152 28.16 16.03 3.43
CA ILE A 152 27.42 15.87 4.68
C ILE A 152 26.02 16.47 4.50
N ILE A 153 24.99 15.71 4.89
CA ILE A 153 23.58 16.12 4.80
C ILE A 153 23.00 16.20 6.21
N ILE A 154 22.27 17.29 6.48
CA ILE A 154 21.57 17.52 7.74
C ILE A 154 20.06 17.44 7.47
N GLU A 155 19.39 16.46 8.06
CA GLU A 155 17.93 16.37 8.05
C GLU A 155 17.39 17.02 9.32
N VAL A 156 16.69 18.15 9.15
CA VAL A 156 16.07 18.87 10.26
C VAL A 156 14.70 18.29 10.55
N LEU A 157 14.50 17.80 11.76
CA LEU A 157 13.27 17.17 12.25
C LEU A 157 12.56 18.09 13.24
N ASP A 158 11.24 18.16 13.16
CA ASP A 158 10.44 18.88 14.16
C ASP A 158 10.43 18.09 15.48
N ALA A 159 10.88 18.70 16.57
CA ALA A 159 10.93 18.10 17.90
C ALA A 159 9.54 17.73 18.46
N ARG A 160 8.45 18.27 17.90
CA ARG A 160 7.07 17.92 18.29
C ARG A 160 6.61 16.60 17.67
N ASP A 161 7.05 16.33 16.46
CA ASP A 161 6.77 15.09 15.72
C ASP A 161 7.96 14.69 14.83
N PRO A 162 9.01 14.10 15.44
CA PRO A 162 10.23 13.75 14.72
C PRO A 162 10.07 12.52 13.82
N LEU A 163 8.98 11.74 13.98
CA LEU A 163 8.69 10.61 13.11
C LEU A 163 7.86 11.04 11.89
N GLY A 164 6.95 12.00 12.06
CA GLY A 164 6.16 12.54 10.97
C GLY A 164 6.96 13.41 10.00
N SER A 165 7.97 14.13 10.49
CA SER A 165 8.86 14.97 9.68
C SER A 165 10.03 14.22 9.04
N ARG A 166 10.20 12.92 9.32
CA ARG A 166 11.34 12.10 8.88
C ARG A 166 11.04 11.32 7.60
N ASN A 167 12.02 11.23 6.69
CA ASN A 167 11.86 10.48 5.43
C ASN A 167 12.91 9.36 5.23
N ARG A 168 12.56 8.16 5.70
CA ARG A 168 13.39 6.95 5.63
C ARG A 168 13.79 6.53 4.20
N ALA A 169 13.00 6.88 3.19
CA ALA A 169 13.32 6.52 1.80
C ALA A 169 14.53 7.33 1.29
N ILE A 170 14.57 8.62 1.61
CA ILE A 170 15.67 9.52 1.24
C ILE A 170 16.91 9.18 2.06
N GLU A 171 16.77 8.93 3.36
CA GLU A 171 17.88 8.54 4.23
C GLU A 171 18.63 7.30 3.71
N LYS A 172 17.88 6.25 3.31
CA LYS A 172 18.46 5.04 2.72
C LYS A 172 19.23 5.34 1.43
N SER A 173 18.70 6.23 0.59
CA SER A 173 19.38 6.65 -0.64
C SER A 173 20.69 7.38 -0.35
N ILE A 174 20.71 8.27 0.64
CA ILE A 174 21.91 9.01 1.06
C ILE A 174 22.97 8.05 1.61
N ILE A 175 22.57 7.14 2.50
CA ILE A 175 23.47 6.14 3.10
C ILE A 175 24.02 5.19 2.04
N SER A 176 23.19 4.77 1.07
CA SER A 176 23.65 3.91 -0.04
C SER A 176 24.67 4.60 -0.96
N GLN A 177 24.66 5.93 -1.02
CA GLN A 177 25.66 6.71 -1.73
C GLN A 177 26.93 6.97 -0.90
N GLY A 178 27.01 6.43 0.33
CA GLY A 178 28.15 6.57 1.22
C GLY A 178 28.28 7.94 1.88
N LYS A 179 27.23 8.77 1.84
CA LYS A 179 27.23 10.13 2.39
C LYS A 179 26.88 10.15 3.87
N ARG A 180 27.44 11.11 4.61
CA ARG A 180 27.18 11.24 6.05
C ARG A 180 25.85 11.96 6.27
N LEU A 181 24.94 11.32 6.99
CA LEU A 181 23.64 11.87 7.37
C LEU A 181 23.62 12.21 8.86
N ILE A 182 23.19 13.43 9.20
CA ILE A 182 23.01 13.91 10.58
C ILE A 182 21.55 14.31 10.77
N LEU A 183 20.91 13.82 11.84
CA LEU A 183 19.56 14.22 12.21
C LEU A 183 19.63 15.36 13.24
N LEU A 184 18.99 16.50 12.95
CA LEU A 184 18.94 17.66 13.82
C LEU A 184 17.50 17.90 14.30
N LEU A 185 17.26 17.81 15.61
CA LEU A 185 15.95 18.14 16.18
C LEU A 185 15.85 19.66 16.41
N ASN A 186 14.82 20.29 15.82
CA ASN A 186 14.53 21.71 15.96
C ASN A 186 13.02 21.95 16.18
N LYS A 187 12.59 23.12 16.68
CA LYS A 187 11.20 23.39 17.12
C LYS A 187 10.48 24.49 16.32
#